data_AF-A0AAX3IDB1-F1
#
_entry.id   AF-A0AAX3IDB1-F1
#
_cell.length_a   1.000
_cell.length_b   1.000
_cell.length_c   1.000
_cell.angle_alpha   90.00
_cell.angle_beta   90.00
_cell.angle_gamma   90.00
#
_symmetry.space_group_name_H-M   'P 1'
#
loop_
_entity.id
_entity.type
_entity.pdbx_description
1 polymer ?
#
loop_
_entity_poly.entity_id
_entity_poly.type
_entity_poly.pdbx_seq_one_letter_code
_entity_poly.pdbx_strand_id
1 'polypeptide(L)'
;MHSAALDTQLFMKMPIHCDETGSNGIVYFKDVQPHPLTLDDWLGFSDSKDLKIKIAGVVAGKPEWDKTFPPVGNRFQADFAVGPSLNNSCFALVKGGWVPIFYAFSKGNIIADRNLVSEIQARFSNGEMSSERERNDFLDYICDKNCSCTIHTISYALESNERKIPSAEKIIEQHCAALKTLSRALPHVKTWPESDSDLEHFLALADKFREYFSQGMRLLIKLAPLVINSPARNKRVDRWKAMAQIARAENISVSHIVFLACISATSAEQGFNPAQKLIKPKAIYTEEDAYNSMYDLFLIMLTNVLQTQAPELKVTLVTRDKNLAFFWMGLTFADPSSPGQQMIGLHQKLLPVSETELEELAIILGEGRVNPSWTVPPSMKY
;
A
#
# COMPACT_ATOMS: atom_id res chain seq x y z
N MET A 1 -36.49 -10.86 -21.90
CA MET A 1 -35.20 -10.66 -22.58
C MET A 1 -34.75 -9.23 -22.37
N HIS A 2 -33.92 -8.99 -21.35
CA HIS A 2 -33.14 -7.75 -21.22
C HIS A 2 -31.69 -8.15 -21.02
N SER A 3 -31.01 -8.38 -22.15
CA SER A 3 -29.56 -8.34 -22.25
C SER A 3 -29.14 -6.88 -22.16
N ALA A 4 -29.26 -6.27 -20.99
CA ALA A 4 -28.45 -5.11 -20.67
C ALA A 4 -27.05 -5.66 -20.42
N ALA A 5 -26.09 -5.26 -21.27
CA ALA A 5 -24.69 -5.55 -21.07
C ALA A 5 -24.35 -5.28 -19.60
N LEU A 6 -24.03 -6.33 -18.84
CA LEU A 6 -23.41 -6.18 -17.54
C LEU A 6 -22.12 -5.41 -17.81
N ASP A 7 -22.15 -4.13 -17.44
CA ASP A 7 -20.99 -3.28 -17.26
C ASP A 7 -19.86 -4.16 -16.69
N THR A 8 -18.69 -4.18 -17.32
CA THR A 8 -17.56 -5.11 -17.11
C THR A 8 -16.85 -4.86 -15.76
N GLN A 9 -17.64 -4.71 -14.71
CA GLN A 9 -17.24 -4.35 -13.37
C GLN A 9 -17.47 -5.57 -12.48
N LEU A 10 -16.47 -5.90 -11.68
CA LEU A 10 -16.59 -6.90 -10.64
C LEU A 10 -17.72 -6.48 -9.68
N PHE A 11 -18.84 -7.22 -9.71
CA PHE A 11 -19.92 -7.05 -8.74
C PHE A 11 -19.56 -7.82 -7.48
N MET A 12 -19.60 -7.16 -6.33
CA MET A 12 -19.62 -7.88 -5.06
C MET A 12 -21.00 -8.52 -4.92
N LYS A 13 -21.02 -9.81 -4.58
CA LYS A 13 -22.24 -10.59 -4.42
C LYS A 13 -22.37 -11.01 -2.97
N MET A 14 -23.54 -10.80 -2.39
CA MET A 14 -23.82 -11.22 -1.02
C MET A 14 -25.06 -12.11 -0.99
N PRO A 15 -24.94 -13.36 -0.53
CA PRO A 15 -26.09 -14.21 -0.32
C PRO A 15 -26.93 -13.66 0.84
N ILE A 16 -28.25 -13.71 0.69
CA ILE A 16 -29.22 -13.35 1.72
C ILE A 16 -30.28 -14.43 1.86
N HIS A 17 -30.80 -14.56 3.08
CA HIS A 17 -31.89 -15.47 3.42
C HIS A 17 -33.08 -14.67 3.95
N CYS A 18 -34.28 -15.03 3.53
CA CYS A 18 -35.53 -14.49 4.07
C CYS A 18 -36.10 -15.48 5.09
N ASP A 19 -35.99 -15.17 6.38
CA ASP A 19 -36.50 -16.05 7.45
C ASP A 19 -38.01 -16.29 7.34
N GLU A 20 -38.77 -15.30 6.87
CA GLU A 20 -40.24 -15.38 6.75
C GLU A 20 -40.70 -16.35 5.65
N THR A 21 -39.97 -16.41 4.53
CA THR A 21 -40.36 -17.21 3.35
C THR A 21 -39.44 -18.39 3.08
N GLY A 22 -38.37 -18.55 3.87
CA GLY A 22 -37.29 -19.53 3.64
C GLY A 22 -36.53 -19.32 2.32
N SER A 23 -36.72 -18.19 1.65
CA SER A 23 -36.17 -17.94 0.32
C SER A 23 -34.71 -17.51 0.40
N ASN A 24 -33.90 -18.02 -0.53
CA ASN A 24 -32.51 -17.61 -0.71
C ASN A 24 -32.40 -16.65 -1.90
N GLY A 25 -31.53 -15.65 -1.80
CA GLY A 25 -31.29 -14.69 -2.86
C GLY A 25 -29.87 -14.15 -2.85
N ILE A 26 -29.54 -13.33 -3.85
CA ILE A 26 -28.24 -12.67 -3.98
C ILE A 26 -28.48 -11.19 -4.18
N VAL A 27 -27.82 -10.37 -3.36
CA VAL A 27 -27.69 -8.93 -3.59
C VAL A 27 -26.39 -8.68 -4.33
N TYR A 28 -26.47 -7.87 -5.38
CA TYR A 28 -25.36 -7.46 -6.22
C TYR A 28 -25.04 -6.01 -5.89
N PHE A 29 -23.77 -5.72 -5.63
CA PHE A 29 -23.28 -4.39 -5.37
C PHE A 29 -22.27 -3.98 -6.44
N LYS A 30 -22.32 -2.70 -6.83
CA LYS A 30 -21.32 -2.06 -7.69
C LYS A 30 -20.67 -0.89 -6.99
N ASP A 31 -19.54 -0.44 -7.54
CA ASP A 31 -18.75 0.67 -7.00
C ASP A 31 -18.47 0.53 -5.49
N VAL A 32 -18.23 -0.71 -5.05
CA VAL A 32 -17.98 -1.01 -3.64
C VAL A 32 -16.64 -0.43 -3.23
N GLN A 33 -16.66 0.36 -2.16
CA GLN A 33 -15.50 0.97 -1.54
C GLN A 33 -15.39 0.51 -0.09
N PRO A 34 -14.30 -0.15 0.30
CA PRO A 34 -14.02 -0.46 1.69
C PRO A 34 -13.56 0.80 2.43
N HIS A 35 -13.90 0.88 3.70
CA HIS A 35 -13.19 1.75 4.62
C HIS A 35 -11.78 1.19 4.83
N PRO A 36 -10.71 2.01 4.68
CA PRO A 36 -9.34 1.57 4.93
C PRO A 36 -9.20 1.03 6.36
N LEU A 37 -8.56 -0.14 6.47
CA LEU A 37 -8.22 -0.76 7.74
C LEU A 37 -6.90 -0.18 8.25
N THR A 38 -6.86 0.16 9.53
CA THR A 38 -5.70 0.76 10.19
C THR A 38 -4.71 -0.29 10.69
N LEU A 39 -3.58 0.16 11.24
CA LEU A 39 -2.64 -0.72 11.93
C LEU A 39 -3.29 -1.39 13.15
N ASP A 40 -4.14 -0.69 13.89
CA ASP A 40 -4.84 -1.26 15.05
C ASP A 40 -5.84 -2.34 14.65
N ASP A 41 -6.55 -2.15 13.52
CA ASP A 41 -7.44 -3.18 12.96
C ASP A 41 -6.65 -4.45 12.60
N TRP A 42 -5.45 -4.29 12.01
CA TRP A 42 -4.58 -5.42 11.71
C TRP A 42 -4.10 -6.14 12.98
N LEU A 43 -3.64 -5.40 13.98
CA LEU A 43 -3.20 -5.98 15.25
C LEU A 43 -4.35 -6.77 15.90
N GLY A 44 -5.57 -6.22 15.88
CA GLY A 44 -6.77 -6.91 16.36
C GLY A 44 -7.10 -8.19 15.58
N PHE A 45 -6.97 -8.17 14.25
CA PHE A 45 -7.18 -9.36 13.40
C PHE A 45 -6.14 -10.46 13.68
N SER A 46 -4.87 -10.08 13.86
CA SER A 46 -3.78 -11.03 14.10
C SER A 46 -3.93 -11.82 15.42
N ASP A 47 -4.69 -11.29 16.38
CA ASP A 47 -5.07 -11.97 17.63
C ASP A 47 -6.22 -12.99 17.43
N SER A 48 -6.39 -13.51 16.21
CA SER A 48 -7.42 -14.49 15.82
C SER A 48 -8.86 -14.02 16.00
N LYS A 49 -9.11 -12.72 15.85
CA LYS A 49 -10.46 -12.15 15.82
C LYS A 49 -10.90 -11.94 14.38
N ASP A 50 -12.21 -11.89 14.16
CA ASP A 50 -12.76 -11.54 12.85
C ASP A 50 -12.31 -10.14 12.42
N LEU A 51 -11.92 -10.02 11.14
CA LEU A 51 -11.64 -8.72 10.55
C LEU A 51 -12.96 -8.03 10.22
N LYS A 52 -13.27 -6.97 10.95
CA LYS A 52 -14.44 -6.13 10.67
C LYS A 52 -14.11 -5.13 9.57
N ILE A 53 -14.81 -5.21 8.45
CA ILE A 53 -14.64 -4.35 7.28
C ILE A 53 -15.94 -3.60 7.07
N LYS A 54 -15.87 -2.27 7.05
CA LYS A 54 -16.99 -1.45 6.62
C LYS A 54 -16.89 -1.24 5.12
N ILE A 55 -18.00 -1.37 4.41
CA ILE A 55 -18.06 -1.04 2.99
C ILE A 55 -19.22 -0.09 2.71
N ALA A 56 -19.06 0.70 1.66
CA ALA A 56 -20.11 1.48 1.04
C ALA A 56 -20.17 1.16 -0.45
N GLY A 57 -21.32 1.36 -1.09
CA GLY A 57 -21.45 1.16 -2.52
C GLY A 57 -22.85 1.45 -3.02
N VAL A 58 -23.18 0.93 -4.20
CA VAL A 58 -24.52 1.06 -4.80
C VAL A 58 -25.14 -0.32 -5.00
N VAL A 59 -26.41 -0.47 -4.62
CA VAL A 59 -27.17 -1.70 -4.89
C VAL A 59 -27.42 -1.79 -6.40
N ALA A 60 -26.85 -2.80 -7.04
CA ALA A 60 -26.98 -3.04 -8.48
C ALA A 60 -28.12 -4.02 -8.82
N GLY A 61 -28.49 -4.88 -7.88
CA GLY A 61 -29.60 -5.82 -8.03
C GLY A 61 -29.88 -6.52 -6.71
N LYS A 62 -31.15 -6.82 -6.45
CA LYS A 62 -31.56 -7.59 -5.26
C LYS A 62 -32.89 -8.30 -5.53
N PRO A 63 -33.23 -9.36 -4.79
CA PRO A 63 -34.56 -9.94 -4.83
C PRO A 63 -35.63 -8.90 -4.45
N GLU A 64 -36.81 -8.98 -5.06
CA GLU A 64 -37.92 -8.05 -4.79
C GLU A 64 -38.34 -8.06 -3.32
N TRP A 65 -38.27 -9.23 -2.68
CA TRP A 65 -38.63 -9.44 -1.29
C TRP A 65 -37.59 -8.91 -0.28
N ASP A 66 -36.37 -8.60 -0.71
CA ASP A 66 -35.35 -8.09 0.22
C ASP A 66 -35.70 -6.67 0.69
N LYS A 67 -35.87 -6.49 1.99
CA LYS A 67 -36.07 -5.17 2.62
C LYS A 67 -34.84 -4.69 3.39
N THR A 68 -33.80 -5.52 3.47
CA THR A 68 -32.58 -5.24 4.24
C THR A 68 -31.74 -4.18 3.54
N PHE A 69 -31.64 -4.25 2.21
CA PHE A 69 -30.90 -3.28 1.42
C PHE A 69 -31.79 -2.22 0.78
N PRO A 70 -31.26 -1.00 0.58
CA PRO A 70 -31.94 0.05 -0.18
C PRO A 70 -32.38 -0.42 -1.59
N PRO A 71 -33.34 0.27 -2.22
CA PRO A 71 -33.71 0.02 -3.61
C PRO A 71 -32.52 0.01 -4.58
N VAL A 72 -32.65 -0.71 -5.68
CA VAL A 72 -31.64 -0.73 -6.76
C VAL A 72 -31.36 0.70 -7.23
N GLY A 73 -30.07 1.05 -7.34
CA GLY A 73 -29.60 2.39 -7.67
C GLY A 73 -29.25 3.25 -6.45
N ASN A 74 -29.67 2.87 -5.25
CA ASN A 74 -29.37 3.62 -4.03
C ASN A 74 -28.07 3.18 -3.36
N ARG A 75 -27.48 4.12 -2.61
CA ARG A 75 -26.27 3.87 -1.81
C ARG A 75 -26.58 3.02 -0.58
N PHE A 76 -25.65 2.17 -0.18
CA PHE A 76 -25.69 1.42 1.06
C PHE A 76 -24.40 1.58 1.86
N GLN A 77 -24.48 1.25 3.15
CA GLN A 77 -23.34 0.98 4.01
C GLN A 77 -23.61 -0.32 4.76
N ALA A 78 -22.58 -1.14 4.92
CA ALA A 78 -22.71 -2.39 5.65
C ALA A 78 -21.37 -2.80 6.28
N ASP A 79 -21.47 -3.50 7.40
CA ASP A 79 -20.35 -4.08 8.13
C ASP A 79 -20.24 -5.56 7.76
N PHE A 80 -19.02 -6.02 7.49
CA PHE A 80 -18.70 -7.39 7.14
C PHE A 80 -17.65 -7.92 8.10
N ALA A 81 -17.74 -9.20 8.44
CA ALA A 81 -16.72 -9.92 9.18
C ALA A 81 -16.07 -10.95 8.27
N VAL A 82 -14.75 -10.91 8.15
CA VAL A 82 -13.97 -11.97 7.49
C VAL A 82 -13.27 -12.78 8.57
N GLY A 83 -13.60 -14.07 8.63
CA GLY A 83 -12.97 -14.99 9.57
C GLY A 83 -11.50 -15.27 9.22
N PRO A 84 -10.69 -15.72 10.19
CA PRO A 84 -9.24 -15.94 10.02
C PRO A 84 -8.89 -17.09 9.07
N SER A 85 -9.87 -17.89 8.63
CA SER A 85 -9.67 -18.98 7.66
C SER A 85 -9.35 -18.49 6.25
N LEU A 86 -9.62 -17.21 5.93
CA LEU A 86 -9.25 -16.61 4.67
C LEU A 86 -7.87 -15.96 4.80
N ASN A 87 -6.92 -16.43 4.00
CA ASN A 87 -5.55 -15.94 3.99
C ASN A 87 -5.47 -14.55 3.36
N ASN A 88 -4.65 -13.70 3.98
CA ASN A 88 -4.27 -12.40 3.44
C ASN A 88 -2.78 -12.40 3.10
N SER A 89 -2.40 -12.98 1.96
CA SER A 89 -1.00 -13.02 1.53
C SER A 89 -0.47 -11.69 1.01
N CYS A 90 -1.36 -10.77 0.60
CA CYS A 90 -1.03 -9.47 0.01
C CYS A 90 -1.80 -8.34 0.68
N PHE A 91 -1.13 -7.23 0.98
CA PHE A 91 -1.74 -5.99 1.46
C PHE A 91 -1.94 -5.04 0.27
N ALA A 92 -3.17 -4.59 0.03
CA ALA A 92 -3.44 -3.46 -0.85
C ALA A 92 -3.42 -2.17 -0.03
N LEU A 93 -2.37 -1.38 -0.20
CA LEU A 93 -2.11 -0.15 0.55
C LEU A 93 -2.82 1.02 -0.11
N VAL A 94 -3.72 1.64 0.66
CA VAL A 94 -4.56 2.77 0.23
C VAL A 94 -4.42 3.92 1.23
N LYS A 95 -4.80 5.14 0.83
CA LYS A 95 -4.72 6.29 1.72
C LYS A 95 -5.48 6.01 3.02
N GLY A 96 -4.79 6.15 4.15
CA GLY A 96 -5.35 5.91 5.48
C GLY A 96 -5.23 4.48 6.00
N GLY A 97 -4.68 3.53 5.22
CA GLY A 97 -4.51 2.17 5.72
C GLY A 97 -4.31 1.12 4.63
N TRP A 98 -4.92 -0.04 4.81
CA TRP A 98 -4.90 -1.13 3.84
C TRP A 98 -6.30 -1.70 3.65
N VAL A 99 -6.49 -2.44 2.57
CA VAL A 99 -7.72 -3.17 2.28
C VAL A 99 -7.37 -4.54 1.71
N PRO A 100 -8.27 -5.54 1.80
CA PRO A 100 -8.11 -6.76 1.02
C PRO A 100 -7.95 -6.46 -0.48
N ILE A 101 -7.01 -7.15 -1.13
CA ILE A 101 -6.64 -6.86 -2.53
C ILE A 101 -7.81 -6.94 -3.52
N PHE A 102 -8.84 -7.75 -3.24
CA PHE A 102 -9.97 -7.88 -4.15
C PHE A 102 -10.74 -6.57 -4.37
N TYR A 103 -10.65 -5.60 -3.45
CA TYR A 103 -11.23 -4.27 -3.65
C TYR A 103 -10.49 -3.45 -4.72
N ALA A 104 -9.24 -3.78 -5.02
CA ALA A 104 -8.47 -3.17 -6.10
C ALA A 104 -8.80 -3.77 -7.49
N PHE A 105 -9.57 -4.86 -7.57
CA PHE A 105 -9.88 -5.55 -8.84
C PHE A 105 -10.94 -4.86 -9.69
N SER A 106 -11.66 -3.87 -9.12
CA SER A 106 -12.65 -3.08 -9.86
C SER A 106 -12.08 -1.69 -10.20
N LYS A 107 -11.63 -1.52 -11.46
CA LYS A 107 -11.02 -0.29 -11.99
C LYS A 107 -9.80 0.24 -11.20
N GLY A 108 -9.15 -0.59 -10.38
CA GLY A 108 -7.97 -0.19 -9.62
C GLY A 108 -6.70 -0.22 -10.46
N ASN A 109 -5.76 0.67 -10.14
CA ASN A 109 -4.42 0.66 -10.72
C ASN A 109 -3.44 0.09 -9.68
N ILE A 110 -2.99 -1.15 -9.89
CA ILE A 110 -2.18 -1.90 -8.93
C ILE A 110 -0.70 -1.71 -9.27
N ILE A 111 0.07 -1.10 -8.38
CA ILE A 111 1.54 -1.10 -8.45
C ILE A 111 2.02 -2.45 -7.93
N ALA A 112 2.56 -3.29 -8.82
CA ALA A 112 2.96 -4.65 -8.51
C ALA A 112 4.47 -4.77 -8.27
N ASP A 113 4.87 -5.01 -7.03
CA ASP A 113 6.26 -5.38 -6.74
C ASP A 113 6.63 -6.72 -7.40
N ARG A 114 7.93 -7.05 -7.42
CA ARG A 114 8.38 -8.32 -8.00
C ARG A 114 7.78 -9.54 -7.32
N ASN A 115 7.58 -9.46 -6.00
CA ASN A 115 7.01 -10.56 -5.22
C ASN A 115 5.56 -10.86 -5.62
N LEU A 116 4.77 -9.84 -5.98
CA LEU A 116 3.42 -10.01 -6.50
C LEU A 116 3.44 -10.65 -7.89
N VAL A 117 4.29 -10.18 -8.79
CA VAL A 117 4.40 -10.76 -10.15
C VAL A 117 4.84 -12.23 -10.07
N SER A 118 5.83 -12.56 -9.24
CA SER A 118 6.24 -13.94 -9.00
C SER A 118 5.12 -14.78 -8.38
N GLU A 119 4.31 -14.21 -7.47
CA GLU A 119 3.18 -14.93 -6.89
C GLU A 119 2.08 -15.18 -7.92
N ILE A 120 1.77 -14.19 -8.76
CA ILE A 120 0.82 -14.36 -9.87
C ILE A 120 1.30 -15.46 -10.82
N GLN A 121 2.59 -15.45 -11.19
CA GLN A 121 3.19 -16.47 -12.04
C GLN A 121 3.08 -17.88 -11.43
N ALA A 122 3.29 -18.01 -10.12
CA ALA A 122 3.24 -19.29 -9.43
C ALA A 122 1.80 -19.79 -9.22
N ARG A 123 0.82 -18.89 -9.16
CA ARG A 123 -0.58 -19.22 -8.87
C ARG A 123 -1.44 -19.45 -10.10
N PHE A 124 -1.18 -18.73 -11.19
CA PHE A 124 -2.08 -18.68 -12.33
C PHE A 124 -1.38 -19.04 -13.64
N SER A 125 -2.12 -19.73 -14.50
CA SER A 125 -1.72 -20.02 -15.86
C SER A 125 -2.93 -19.87 -16.77
N ASN A 126 -2.81 -19.06 -17.83
CA ASN A 126 -3.85 -18.82 -18.82
C ASN A 126 -5.20 -18.35 -18.20
N GLY A 127 -5.14 -17.54 -17.15
CA GLY A 127 -6.32 -17.00 -16.48
C GLY A 127 -6.96 -17.94 -15.47
N GLU A 128 -6.40 -19.13 -15.27
CA GLU A 128 -6.93 -20.14 -14.35
C GLU A 128 -5.96 -20.36 -13.19
N MET A 129 -6.50 -20.68 -12.01
CA MET A 129 -5.70 -21.12 -10.86
C MET A 129 -5.14 -22.52 -11.13
N SER A 130 -3.95 -22.80 -10.59
CA SER A 130 -3.44 -24.18 -10.59
C SER A 130 -4.41 -25.10 -9.82
N SER A 131 -4.75 -26.25 -10.42
CA SER A 131 -5.80 -27.18 -9.96
C SER A 131 -5.55 -27.78 -8.57
N GLU A 132 -4.35 -27.65 -8.02
CA GLU A 132 -3.95 -28.22 -6.74
C GLU A 132 -4.16 -27.25 -5.55
N ARG A 133 -4.62 -26.02 -5.77
CA ARG A 133 -4.81 -25.02 -4.71
C ARG A 133 -6.27 -24.77 -4.37
N GLU A 134 -6.57 -24.78 -3.07
CA GLU A 134 -7.83 -24.26 -2.55
C GLU A 134 -7.90 -22.75 -2.70
N ARG A 135 -9.10 -22.23 -3.01
CA ARG A 135 -9.37 -20.80 -3.13
C ARG A 135 -9.54 -20.18 -1.75
N ASN A 136 -8.42 -19.94 -1.06
CA ASN A 136 -8.41 -19.46 0.31
C ASN A 136 -7.68 -18.13 0.49
N ASP A 137 -7.32 -17.43 -0.58
CA ASP A 137 -6.64 -16.14 -0.52
C ASP A 137 -7.34 -15.07 -1.37
N PHE A 138 -7.33 -13.82 -0.90
CA PHE A 138 -7.98 -12.72 -1.63
C PHE A 138 -7.41 -12.48 -3.04
N LEU A 139 -6.13 -12.79 -3.29
CA LEU A 139 -5.54 -12.68 -4.62
C LEU A 139 -6.19 -13.66 -5.61
N ASP A 140 -6.74 -14.78 -5.14
CA ASP A 140 -7.36 -15.80 -5.98
C ASP A 140 -8.62 -15.31 -6.71
N TYR A 141 -9.15 -14.14 -6.33
CA TYR A 141 -10.28 -13.50 -7.01
C TYR A 141 -9.88 -12.73 -8.27
N ILE A 142 -8.57 -12.58 -8.55
CA ILE A 142 -8.08 -11.87 -9.74
C ILE A 142 -8.40 -12.60 -11.05
N CYS A 143 -8.62 -13.93 -10.98
CA CYS A 143 -9.02 -14.75 -12.12
C CYS A 143 -10.49 -14.59 -12.53
N ASP A 144 -11.30 -13.82 -11.77
CA ASP A 144 -12.67 -13.52 -12.19
C ASP A 144 -12.64 -12.74 -13.51
N LYS A 145 -13.47 -13.16 -14.47
CA LYS A 145 -13.55 -12.54 -15.81
C LYS A 145 -14.05 -11.09 -15.77
N ASN A 146 -14.68 -10.67 -14.68
CA ASN A 146 -15.11 -9.28 -14.45
C ASN A 146 -14.04 -8.43 -13.74
N CYS A 147 -12.87 -9.00 -13.45
CA CYS A 147 -11.71 -8.25 -12.99
C CYS A 147 -11.34 -7.20 -14.05
N SER A 148 -11.26 -5.95 -13.64
CA SER A 148 -11.05 -4.79 -14.52
C SER A 148 -9.92 -3.88 -14.03
N CYS A 149 -9.05 -4.40 -13.17
CA CYS A 149 -7.87 -3.68 -12.74
C CYS A 149 -6.80 -3.61 -13.84
N THR A 150 -5.87 -2.69 -13.64
CA THR A 150 -4.64 -2.57 -14.42
C THR A 150 -3.46 -2.86 -13.51
N ILE A 151 -2.62 -3.83 -13.86
CA ILE A 151 -1.38 -4.12 -13.16
C ILE A 151 -0.25 -3.31 -13.77
N HIS A 152 0.35 -2.44 -12.97
CA HIS A 152 1.49 -1.61 -13.34
C HIS A 152 2.78 -2.40 -13.11
N THR A 153 3.57 -2.52 -14.17
CA THR A 153 4.89 -3.18 -14.16
C THR A 153 6.02 -2.23 -13.75
N ILE A 154 5.71 -0.95 -13.47
CA ILE A 154 6.69 0.08 -13.13
C ILE A 154 7.58 -0.33 -11.96
N SER A 155 7.00 -0.90 -10.92
CA SER A 155 7.73 -1.31 -9.74
C SER A 155 8.59 -2.54 -10.01
N TYR A 156 8.10 -3.49 -10.81
CA TYR A 156 8.94 -4.61 -11.23
C TYR A 156 10.19 -4.12 -11.99
N ALA A 157 9.98 -3.17 -12.91
CA ALA A 157 11.03 -2.65 -13.79
C ALA A 157 12.05 -1.77 -13.06
N LEU A 158 11.57 -0.88 -12.17
CA LEU A 158 12.43 -0.02 -11.36
C LEU A 158 13.23 -0.82 -10.34
N GLU A 159 12.64 -1.83 -9.69
CA GLU A 159 13.37 -2.65 -8.71
C GLU A 159 14.61 -3.27 -9.36
N SER A 160 14.46 -3.81 -10.59
CA SER A 160 15.51 -4.45 -11.38
C SER A 160 16.22 -5.59 -10.65
N ASN A 161 16.93 -6.48 -11.35
CA ASN A 161 17.69 -7.58 -10.73
C ASN A 161 19.15 -7.21 -10.44
N GLU A 162 19.53 -5.94 -10.65
CA GLU A 162 20.92 -5.50 -10.51
C GLU A 162 21.24 -4.85 -9.16
N ARG A 163 20.23 -4.62 -8.30
CA ARG A 163 20.38 -4.00 -6.97
C ARG A 163 21.07 -2.63 -7.01
N LYS A 164 20.83 -1.89 -8.09
CA LYS A 164 21.31 -0.52 -8.33
C LYS A 164 20.31 0.19 -9.22
N ILE A 165 20.41 1.52 -9.29
CA ILE A 165 19.53 2.33 -10.13
C ILE A 165 19.67 1.86 -11.59
N PRO A 166 18.60 1.35 -12.22
CA PRO A 166 18.68 0.77 -13.55
C PRO A 166 18.87 1.84 -14.63
N SER A 167 19.49 1.43 -15.74
CA SER A 167 19.50 2.21 -16.98
C SER A 167 18.13 2.13 -17.67
N ALA A 168 17.88 3.01 -18.64
CA ALA A 168 16.65 2.98 -19.42
C ALA A 168 16.46 1.64 -20.14
N GLU A 169 17.53 1.11 -20.74
CA GLU A 169 17.52 -0.20 -21.42
C GLU A 169 17.15 -1.31 -20.45
N LYS A 170 17.67 -1.26 -19.22
CA LYS A 170 17.36 -2.26 -18.20
C LYS A 170 15.92 -2.17 -17.72
N ILE A 171 15.38 -0.95 -17.57
CA ILE A 171 13.97 -0.73 -17.25
C ILE A 171 13.08 -1.36 -18.34
N ILE A 172 13.39 -1.13 -19.62
CA ILE A 172 12.67 -1.70 -20.76
C ILE A 172 12.73 -3.23 -20.73
N GLU A 173 13.93 -3.81 -20.54
CA GLU A 173 14.12 -5.26 -20.44
C GLU A 173 13.24 -5.87 -19.34
N GLN A 174 13.25 -5.27 -18.15
CA GLN A 174 12.52 -5.78 -16.99
C GLN A 174 11.01 -5.58 -17.13
N HIS A 175 10.57 -4.47 -17.74
CA HIS A 175 9.18 -4.24 -18.11
C HIS A 175 8.66 -5.35 -19.05
N CYS A 176 9.38 -5.63 -20.14
CA CYS A 176 9.02 -6.67 -21.10
C CYS A 176 8.95 -8.07 -20.45
N ALA A 177 9.87 -8.37 -19.53
CA ALA A 177 9.85 -9.63 -18.79
C ALA A 177 8.60 -9.77 -17.89
N ALA A 178 8.25 -8.69 -17.17
CA ALA A 178 7.03 -8.65 -16.35
C ALA A 178 5.76 -8.78 -17.20
N LEU A 179 5.69 -8.04 -18.32
CA LEU A 179 4.56 -8.08 -19.25
C LEU A 179 4.32 -9.49 -19.81
N LYS A 180 5.39 -10.18 -20.25
CA LYS A 180 5.31 -11.56 -20.72
C LYS A 180 4.83 -12.52 -19.63
N THR A 181 5.22 -12.27 -18.38
CA THR A 181 4.84 -13.09 -17.24
C THR A 181 3.36 -12.92 -16.91
N LEU A 182 2.91 -11.67 -16.82
CA LEU A 182 1.52 -11.32 -16.51
C LEU A 182 0.56 -11.74 -17.63
N SER A 183 0.90 -11.49 -18.90
CA SER A 183 0.04 -11.87 -20.03
C SER A 183 -0.17 -13.38 -20.15
N ARG A 184 0.84 -14.19 -19.79
CA ARG A 184 0.68 -15.66 -19.71
C ARG A 184 -0.16 -16.10 -18.52
N ALA A 185 0.01 -15.46 -17.36
CA ALA A 185 -0.66 -15.87 -16.13
C ALA A 185 -2.14 -15.43 -16.11
N LEU A 186 -2.42 -14.19 -16.50
CA LEU A 186 -3.71 -13.51 -16.41
C LEU A 186 -4.01 -12.70 -17.69
N PRO A 187 -4.28 -13.36 -18.84
CA PRO A 187 -4.44 -12.70 -20.14
C PRO A 187 -5.62 -11.72 -20.22
N HIS A 188 -6.61 -11.83 -19.32
CA HIS A 188 -7.77 -10.92 -19.27
C HIS A 188 -7.52 -9.65 -18.46
N VAL A 189 -6.44 -9.59 -17.67
CA VAL A 189 -6.13 -8.44 -16.81
C VAL A 189 -5.26 -7.45 -17.59
N LYS A 190 -5.61 -6.16 -17.51
CA LYS A 190 -4.86 -5.10 -18.19
C LYS A 190 -3.50 -4.89 -17.53
N THR A 191 -2.53 -4.45 -18.32
CA THR A 191 -1.20 -4.11 -17.83
C THR A 191 -0.81 -2.70 -18.28
N TRP A 192 0.01 -2.02 -17.49
CA TRP A 192 0.60 -0.73 -17.87
C TRP A 192 2.10 -0.68 -17.48
N PRO A 193 2.97 0.02 -18.23
CA PRO A 193 2.78 0.55 -19.59
C PRO A 193 2.28 -0.49 -20.61
N GLU A 194 1.50 -0.07 -21.62
CA GLU A 194 1.02 -0.95 -22.70
C GLU A 194 1.58 -0.53 -24.07
N SER A 195 1.75 0.77 -24.29
CA SER A 195 2.30 1.32 -25.53
C SER A 195 3.72 1.88 -25.36
N ASP A 196 4.41 2.11 -26.49
CA ASP A 196 5.72 2.79 -26.49
C ASP A 196 5.63 4.20 -25.89
N SER A 197 4.53 4.92 -26.12
CA SER A 197 4.31 6.25 -25.54
C SER A 197 4.13 6.20 -24.01
N ASP A 198 3.45 5.18 -23.49
CA ASP A 198 3.35 4.96 -22.04
C ASP A 198 4.73 4.65 -21.45
N LEU A 199 5.53 3.85 -22.16
CA LEU A 199 6.87 3.48 -21.74
C LEU A 199 7.82 4.68 -21.71
N GLU A 200 7.77 5.54 -22.74
CA GLU A 200 8.49 6.82 -22.76
C GLU A 200 8.08 7.73 -21.60
N HIS A 201 6.77 7.84 -21.32
CA HIS A 201 6.27 8.60 -20.18
C HIS A 201 6.80 8.05 -18.85
N PHE A 202 6.78 6.72 -18.69
CA PHE A 202 7.32 6.06 -17.51
C PHE A 202 8.83 6.30 -17.34
N LEU A 203 9.62 6.19 -18.41
CA LEU A 203 11.05 6.48 -18.37
C LEU A 203 11.33 7.94 -17.96
N ALA A 204 10.57 8.88 -18.50
CA ALA A 204 10.66 10.29 -18.11
C ALA A 204 10.30 10.50 -16.63
N LEU A 205 9.29 9.78 -16.11
CA LEU A 205 8.92 9.83 -14.70
C LEU A 205 10.02 9.22 -13.80
N ALA A 206 10.58 8.09 -14.20
CA ALA A 206 11.68 7.44 -13.48
C ALA A 206 12.90 8.37 -13.37
N ASP A 207 13.21 9.09 -14.44
CA ASP A 207 14.33 10.03 -14.46
C ASP A 207 14.08 11.24 -13.54
N LYS A 208 12.86 11.78 -13.50
CA LYS A 208 12.48 12.85 -12.56
C LYS A 208 12.70 12.47 -11.10
N PHE A 209 12.51 11.20 -10.74
CA PHE A 209 12.71 10.72 -9.36
C PHE A 209 14.13 10.23 -9.07
N ARG A 210 15.02 10.18 -10.07
CA ARG A 210 16.38 9.66 -9.93
C ARG A 210 17.20 10.38 -8.86
N GLU A 211 17.09 11.71 -8.79
CA GLU A 211 17.80 12.48 -7.77
C GLU A 211 17.24 12.24 -6.37
N TYR A 212 15.91 12.22 -6.20
CA TYR A 212 15.27 11.89 -4.92
C TYR A 212 15.72 10.51 -4.43
N PHE A 213 15.72 9.51 -5.32
CA PHE A 213 16.16 8.16 -5.01
C PHE A 213 17.64 8.14 -4.57
N SER A 214 18.50 8.83 -5.33
CA SER A 214 19.94 8.91 -5.07
C SER A 214 20.24 9.61 -3.72
N GLN A 215 19.49 10.66 -3.38
CA GLN A 215 19.55 11.32 -2.07
C GLN A 215 19.23 10.34 -0.95
N GLY A 216 18.15 9.58 -1.10
CA GLY A 216 17.77 8.57 -0.13
C GLY A 216 18.83 7.49 0.09
N MET A 217 19.46 7.00 -0.99
CA MET A 217 20.58 6.05 -0.88
C MET A 217 21.77 6.65 -0.11
N ARG A 218 22.18 7.89 -0.44
CA ARG A 218 23.27 8.59 0.27
C ARG A 218 22.98 8.75 1.77
N LEU A 219 21.74 9.13 2.11
CA LEU A 219 21.31 9.19 3.51
C LEU A 219 21.37 7.83 4.19
N LEU A 220 20.82 6.78 3.58
CA LEU A 220 20.80 5.45 4.18
C LEU A 220 22.21 4.95 4.50
N ILE A 221 23.18 5.12 3.61
CA ILE A 221 24.58 4.73 3.83
C ILE A 221 25.16 5.42 5.09
N LYS A 222 24.87 6.72 5.27
CA LYS A 222 25.40 7.50 6.41
C LYS A 222 24.61 7.29 7.70
N LEU A 223 23.30 7.05 7.61
CA LEU A 223 22.41 6.93 8.76
C LEU A 223 22.29 5.49 9.26
N ALA A 224 22.42 4.46 8.41
CA ALA A 224 22.26 3.06 8.81
C ALA A 224 23.12 2.65 10.03
N PRO A 225 24.40 3.06 10.16
CA PRO A 225 25.19 2.79 11.37
C PRO A 225 24.57 3.34 12.66
N LEU A 226 23.84 4.44 12.56
CA LEU A 226 23.12 5.06 13.67
C LEU A 226 21.80 4.35 14.00
N VAL A 227 21.32 3.45 13.14
CA VAL A 227 20.02 2.76 13.25
C VAL A 227 20.18 1.28 13.66
N ILE A 228 21.40 0.72 13.62
CA ILE A 228 21.68 -0.69 13.95
C ILE A 228 21.05 -1.10 15.28
N ASN A 229 21.27 -0.28 16.32
CA ASN A 229 20.73 -0.51 17.64
C ASN A 229 19.74 0.59 17.98
N SER A 230 18.55 0.20 18.45
CA SER A 230 17.63 1.15 19.07
C SER A 230 18.32 1.78 20.28
N PRO A 231 18.55 3.10 20.29
CA PRO A 231 19.14 3.75 21.45
C PRO A 231 18.22 3.63 22.67
N ALA A 232 18.81 3.66 23.86
CA ALA A 232 18.05 3.84 25.09
C ALA A 232 17.20 5.12 25.00
N ARG A 233 16.04 5.14 25.65
CA ARG A 233 15.06 6.24 25.54
C ARG A 233 15.68 7.62 25.76
N ASN A 234 16.50 7.76 26.80
CA ASN A 234 17.21 9.00 27.14
C ASN A 234 18.31 9.42 26.14
N LYS A 235 18.57 8.64 25.09
CA LYS A 235 19.55 8.91 24.02
C LYS A 235 18.91 9.08 22.65
N ARG A 236 17.58 8.95 22.54
CA ARG A 236 16.85 9.10 21.26
C ARG A 236 16.98 10.50 20.67
N VAL A 237 16.74 11.53 21.46
CA VAL A 237 16.83 12.93 20.99
C VAL A 237 18.23 13.27 20.46
N ASP A 238 19.29 12.90 21.19
CA ASP A 238 20.67 13.09 20.76
C ASP A 238 20.93 12.38 19.42
N ARG A 239 20.40 11.16 19.27
CA ARG A 239 20.49 10.37 18.03
C ARG A 239 19.79 11.07 16.87
N TRP A 240 18.57 11.56 17.07
CA TRP A 240 17.81 12.27 16.04
C TRP A 240 18.49 13.57 15.61
N LYS A 241 19.04 14.34 16.56
CA LYS A 241 19.82 15.56 16.28
C LYS A 241 21.06 15.24 15.43
N ALA A 242 21.79 14.17 15.76
CA ALA A 242 22.93 13.72 14.96
C ALA A 242 22.53 13.31 13.53
N MET A 243 21.43 12.55 13.38
CA MET A 243 20.91 12.20 12.06
C MET A 243 20.49 13.45 11.26
N ALA A 244 19.86 14.43 11.91
CA ALA A 244 19.43 15.68 11.26
C ALA A 244 20.63 16.51 10.79
N GLN A 245 21.72 16.55 11.57
CA GLN A 245 22.96 17.20 11.17
C GLN A 245 23.56 16.54 9.93
N ILE A 246 23.58 15.20 9.86
CA ILE A 246 24.02 14.47 8.66
C ILE A 246 23.15 14.83 7.46
N ALA A 247 21.82 14.82 7.61
CA ALA A 247 20.92 15.15 6.50
C ALA A 247 21.15 16.58 5.98
N ARG A 248 21.34 17.55 6.88
CA ARG A 248 21.66 18.94 6.52
C ARG A 248 23.03 19.07 5.84
N ALA A 249 24.05 18.34 6.31
CA ALA A 249 25.37 18.34 5.69
C ALA A 249 25.34 17.79 4.25
N GLU A 250 24.44 16.83 3.97
CA GLU A 250 24.20 16.32 2.62
C GLU A 250 23.28 17.21 1.77
N ASN A 251 22.76 18.30 2.34
CA ASN A 251 21.73 19.15 1.74
C ASN A 251 20.45 18.37 1.34
N ILE A 252 20.05 17.42 2.18
CA ILE A 252 18.85 16.59 1.98
C ILE A 252 17.81 16.95 3.04
N SER A 253 16.55 17.10 2.60
CA SER A 253 15.45 17.46 3.49
C SER A 253 15.23 16.41 4.58
N VAL A 254 15.01 16.87 5.82
CA VAL A 254 14.54 16.02 6.93
C VAL A 254 13.10 15.50 6.73
N SER A 255 12.39 15.99 5.70
CA SER A 255 11.11 15.41 5.26
C SER A 255 11.26 14.24 4.29
N HIS A 256 12.49 13.88 3.90
CA HIS A 256 12.74 12.74 3.03
C HIS A 256 12.29 11.45 3.72
N ILE A 257 11.68 10.52 2.98
CA ILE A 257 11.07 9.30 3.56
C ILE A 257 12.09 8.46 4.35
N VAL A 258 13.33 8.38 3.87
CA VAL A 258 14.47 7.76 4.57
C VAL A 258 14.69 8.35 5.96
N PHE A 259 14.68 9.67 6.10
CA PHE A 259 14.91 10.30 7.39
C PHE A 259 13.83 9.88 8.39
N LEU A 260 12.57 9.86 7.95
CA LEU A 260 11.41 9.48 8.77
C LEU A 260 11.44 7.99 9.12
N ALA A 261 11.87 7.14 8.19
CA ALA A 261 12.12 5.73 8.46
C ALA A 261 13.22 5.54 9.51
N CYS A 262 14.32 6.32 9.46
CA CYS A 262 15.38 6.28 10.47
C CYS A 262 14.90 6.78 11.85
N ILE A 263 14.07 7.82 11.89
CA ILE A 263 13.43 8.28 13.14
C ILE A 263 12.56 7.17 13.73
N SER A 264 11.68 6.57 12.92
CA SER A 264 10.86 5.44 13.39
C SER A 264 11.73 4.27 13.86
N ALA A 265 12.74 3.90 13.08
CA ALA A 265 13.62 2.77 13.38
C ALA A 265 14.44 2.95 14.66
N THR A 266 14.79 4.18 15.03
CA THR A 266 15.51 4.49 16.28
C THR A 266 14.58 4.72 17.47
N SER A 267 13.26 4.65 17.26
CA SER A 267 12.27 5.00 18.28
C SER A 267 11.35 3.86 18.64
N ALA A 268 10.93 3.06 17.65
CA ALA A 268 10.02 1.94 17.83
C ALA A 268 10.60 0.87 18.76
N GLU A 269 9.71 0.15 19.42
CA GLU A 269 10.06 -0.98 20.27
C GLU A 269 10.67 -2.11 19.44
N GLN A 270 11.68 -2.80 19.97
CA GLN A 270 12.40 -3.85 19.25
C GLN A 270 11.48 -4.99 18.76
N GLY A 271 10.41 -5.30 19.50
CA GLY A 271 9.42 -6.30 19.11
C GLY A 271 8.56 -5.91 17.89
N PHE A 272 8.41 -4.61 17.63
CA PHE A 272 7.60 -4.08 16.53
C PHE A 272 8.28 -2.87 15.88
N ASN A 273 9.29 -3.14 15.07
CA ASN A 273 10.07 -2.11 14.37
C ASN A 273 10.10 -2.35 12.85
N PRO A 274 9.00 -2.07 12.13
CA PRO A 274 8.93 -2.31 10.69
C PRO A 274 9.94 -1.46 9.91
N ALA A 275 10.18 -0.20 10.31
CA ALA A 275 11.14 0.66 9.63
C ALA A 275 12.58 0.10 9.70
N GLN A 276 13.00 -0.43 10.85
CA GLN A 276 14.30 -1.10 10.96
C GLN A 276 14.36 -2.36 10.09
N LYS A 277 13.24 -3.10 9.95
CA LYS A 277 13.15 -4.28 9.08
C LYS A 277 13.12 -3.96 7.59
N LEU A 278 12.73 -2.75 7.20
CA LEU A 278 12.87 -2.23 5.84
C LEU A 278 14.31 -1.76 5.57
N ILE A 279 14.89 -1.00 6.50
CA ILE A 279 16.26 -0.48 6.38
C ILE A 279 17.30 -1.61 6.47
N LYS A 280 17.06 -2.64 7.29
CA LYS A 280 17.98 -3.76 7.55
C LYS A 280 19.40 -3.28 7.88
N PRO A 281 19.56 -2.37 8.86
CA PRO A 281 20.83 -1.71 9.13
C PRO A 281 21.88 -2.73 9.58
N LYS A 282 23.12 -2.52 9.15
CA LYS A 282 24.29 -3.33 9.54
C LYS A 282 25.54 -2.46 9.56
N ALA A 283 26.59 -2.95 10.21
CA ALA A 283 27.83 -2.20 10.43
C ALA A 283 28.49 -1.72 9.13
N ILE A 284 28.46 -2.57 8.10
CA ILE A 284 28.90 -2.23 6.74
C ILE A 284 27.64 -2.20 5.87
N TYR A 285 27.12 -1.01 5.63
CA TYR A 285 25.92 -0.78 4.83
C TYR A 285 26.33 -0.33 3.42
N THR A 286 26.12 -1.20 2.43
CA THR A 286 26.61 -1.00 1.06
C THR A 286 25.60 -0.24 0.20
N GLU A 287 26.01 0.15 -1.01
CA GLU A 287 25.11 0.75 -2.00
C GLU A 287 23.97 -0.20 -2.40
N GLU A 288 24.23 -1.52 -2.47
CA GLU A 288 23.17 -2.51 -2.77
C GLU A 288 22.13 -2.58 -1.65
N ASP A 289 22.58 -2.48 -0.39
CA ASP A 289 21.67 -2.47 0.76
C ASP A 289 20.83 -1.20 0.76
N ALA A 290 21.49 -0.05 0.53
CA ALA A 290 20.83 1.24 0.43
C ALA A 290 19.84 1.27 -0.73
N TYR A 291 20.16 0.65 -1.86
CA TYR A 291 19.27 0.56 -3.00
C TYR A 291 18.00 -0.23 -2.65
N ASN A 292 18.14 -1.44 -2.10
CA ASN A 292 16.99 -2.28 -1.76
C ASN A 292 16.07 -1.60 -0.74
N SER A 293 16.65 -1.04 0.32
CA SER A 293 15.87 -0.33 1.35
C SER A 293 15.28 0.98 0.82
N MET A 294 16.00 1.72 -0.03
CA MET A 294 15.46 2.92 -0.65
C MET A 294 14.30 2.58 -1.58
N TYR A 295 14.37 1.44 -2.26
CA TYR A 295 13.33 1.01 -3.18
C TYR A 295 11.99 0.78 -2.47
N ASP A 296 12.01 0.04 -1.36
CA ASP A 296 10.84 -0.16 -0.50
C ASP A 296 10.24 1.18 -0.03
N LEU A 297 11.10 2.09 0.46
CA LEU A 297 10.67 3.42 0.92
C LEU A 297 10.20 4.34 -0.22
N PHE A 298 10.77 4.19 -1.41
CA PHE A 298 10.38 4.92 -2.61
C PHE A 298 8.98 4.52 -3.04
N LEU A 299 8.62 3.24 -2.98
CA LEU A 299 7.27 2.77 -3.30
C LEU A 299 6.22 3.42 -2.40
N ILE A 300 6.50 3.58 -1.11
CA ILE A 300 5.64 4.32 -0.18
C ILE A 300 5.45 5.77 -0.63
N MET A 301 6.56 6.46 -0.90
CA MET A 301 6.53 7.87 -1.32
C MET A 301 5.76 8.03 -2.64
N LEU A 302 6.09 7.24 -3.65
CA LEU A 302 5.46 7.29 -4.97
C LEU A 302 3.96 7.02 -4.87
N THR A 303 3.57 5.99 -4.12
CA THR A 303 2.16 5.62 -3.93
C THR A 303 1.39 6.74 -3.24
N ASN A 304 1.96 7.34 -2.20
CA ASN A 304 1.34 8.48 -1.53
C ASN A 304 1.16 9.67 -2.48
N VAL A 305 2.17 10.00 -3.29
CA VAL A 305 2.08 11.08 -4.28
C VAL A 305 0.96 10.80 -5.27
N LEU A 306 0.90 9.59 -5.84
CA LEU A 306 -0.12 9.22 -6.83
C LEU A 306 -1.54 9.22 -6.22
N GLN A 307 -1.72 8.64 -5.03
CA GLN A 307 -3.02 8.62 -4.35
C GLN A 307 -3.49 10.02 -3.93
N THR A 308 -2.56 10.95 -3.71
CA THR A 308 -2.85 12.32 -3.29
C THR A 308 -3.15 13.23 -4.49
N GLN A 309 -2.36 13.12 -5.56
CA GLN A 309 -2.45 14.02 -6.71
C GLN A 309 -3.44 13.54 -7.78
N ALA A 310 -3.73 12.23 -7.82
CA ALA A 310 -4.62 11.61 -8.79
C ALA A 310 -5.52 10.55 -8.13
N PRO A 311 -6.34 10.93 -7.13
CA PRO A 311 -7.18 9.99 -6.38
C PRO A 311 -8.17 9.21 -7.26
N GLU A 312 -8.60 9.80 -8.39
CA GLU A 312 -9.48 9.18 -9.38
C GLU A 312 -8.86 7.95 -10.06
N LEU A 313 -7.53 7.86 -10.10
CA LEU A 313 -6.82 6.71 -10.66
C LEU A 313 -6.89 5.48 -9.74
N LYS A 314 -7.32 5.62 -8.48
CA LYS A 314 -7.41 4.50 -7.51
C LYS A 314 -6.13 3.68 -7.45
N VAL A 315 -4.98 4.36 -7.46
CA VAL A 315 -3.66 3.72 -7.39
C VAL A 315 -3.53 3.01 -6.05
N THR A 316 -3.08 1.77 -6.06
CA THR A 316 -2.90 0.92 -4.87
C THR A 316 -1.56 0.22 -4.97
N LEU A 317 -0.70 0.37 -3.96
CA LEU A 317 0.49 -0.47 -3.85
C LEU A 317 0.09 -1.81 -3.26
N VAL A 318 0.39 -2.89 -3.97
CA VAL A 318 0.17 -4.24 -3.46
C VAL A 318 1.50 -4.85 -3.09
N THR A 319 1.64 -5.29 -1.84
CA THR A 319 2.86 -5.91 -1.35
C THR A 319 2.60 -7.12 -0.47
N ARG A 320 3.57 -8.04 -0.46
CA ARG A 320 3.62 -9.17 0.48
C ARG A 320 4.51 -8.89 1.69
N ASP A 321 5.28 -7.80 1.67
CA ASP A 321 6.12 -7.42 2.81
C ASP A 321 5.25 -6.78 3.89
N LYS A 322 5.04 -7.54 4.98
CA LYS A 322 4.30 -7.08 6.16
C LYS A 322 4.92 -5.83 6.76
N ASN A 323 6.25 -5.67 6.74
CA ASN A 323 6.91 -4.50 7.31
C ASN A 323 6.66 -3.26 6.45
N LEU A 324 6.58 -3.41 5.14
CA LEU A 324 6.21 -2.32 4.24
C LEU A 324 4.77 -1.86 4.51
N ALA A 325 3.85 -2.83 4.63
CA ALA A 325 2.46 -2.57 5.00
C ALA A 325 2.34 -1.91 6.39
N PHE A 326 3.05 -2.42 7.39
CA PHE A 326 3.03 -1.88 8.76
C PHE A 326 3.59 -0.47 8.83
N PHE A 327 4.67 -0.22 8.10
CA PHE A 327 5.23 1.12 8.01
C PHE A 327 4.24 2.07 7.32
N TRP A 328 3.66 1.69 6.19
CA TRP A 328 2.59 2.45 5.51
C TRP A 328 1.40 2.77 6.41
N MET A 329 0.82 1.76 7.07
CA MET A 329 -0.34 1.96 7.95
C MET A 329 -0.04 2.86 9.15
N GLY A 330 1.21 2.87 9.59
CA GLY A 330 1.64 3.77 10.64
C GLY A 330 2.06 5.15 10.13
N LEU A 331 2.03 5.43 8.83
CA LEU A 331 2.23 6.78 8.30
C LEU A 331 0.87 7.47 8.17
N THR A 332 0.76 8.66 8.72
CA THR A 332 -0.33 9.59 8.43
C THR A 332 0.16 10.56 7.39
N PHE A 333 -0.42 10.52 6.19
CA PHE A 333 -0.15 11.49 5.14
C PHE A 333 -1.16 12.62 5.23
N ALA A 334 -0.69 13.86 5.10
CA ALA A 334 -1.53 15.05 5.16
C ALA A 334 -2.64 15.09 4.10
N ASP A 335 -3.67 15.86 4.39
CA ASP A 335 -4.75 16.14 3.46
C ASP A 335 -4.28 17.04 2.31
N PRO A 336 -4.44 16.65 1.03
CA PRO A 336 -4.19 17.51 -0.11
C PRO A 336 -5.00 18.81 -0.12
N SER A 337 -6.11 18.90 0.63
CA SER A 337 -6.85 20.16 0.79
C SER A 337 -6.06 21.26 1.51
N SER A 338 -4.93 20.91 2.15
CA SER A 338 -4.05 21.84 2.87
C SER A 338 -2.58 21.73 2.38
N PRO A 339 -2.27 22.21 1.16
CA PRO A 339 -0.90 22.20 0.63
C PRO A 339 0.07 22.94 1.57
N GLY A 340 1.21 22.31 1.91
CA GLY A 340 2.22 22.86 2.81
C GLY A 340 2.14 22.38 4.27
N GLN A 341 1.02 21.79 4.68
CA GLN A 341 0.87 21.11 5.97
C GLN A 341 1.12 19.61 5.85
N GLN A 342 2.19 19.21 5.16
CA GLN A 342 2.60 17.81 5.03
C GLN A 342 3.09 17.29 6.39
N MET A 343 2.16 16.95 7.27
CA MET A 343 2.42 16.19 8.47
C MET A 343 2.68 14.75 8.03
N ILE A 344 3.86 14.22 8.37
CA ILE A 344 4.06 12.78 8.40
C ILE A 344 3.99 12.39 9.86
N GLY A 345 2.77 12.10 10.31
CA GLY A 345 2.57 11.49 11.61
C GLY A 345 3.03 10.04 11.54
N LEU A 346 3.76 9.58 12.54
CA LEU A 346 4.02 8.15 12.72
C LEU A 346 3.00 7.61 13.72
N HIS A 347 2.56 6.37 13.62
CA HIS A 347 1.68 5.82 14.65
C HIS A 347 2.46 5.67 15.97
N GLN A 348 1.79 5.69 17.12
CA GLN A 348 2.47 5.52 18.42
C GLN A 348 3.30 4.23 18.53
N LYS A 349 2.91 3.19 17.79
CA LYS A 349 3.69 1.95 17.69
C LYS A 349 4.99 2.10 16.89
N LEU A 350 5.05 3.05 15.97
CA LEU A 350 6.22 3.34 15.13
C LEU A 350 7.13 4.43 15.73
N LEU A 351 6.59 5.28 16.60
CA LEU A 351 7.31 6.37 17.25
C LEU A 351 6.74 6.60 18.66
N PRO A 352 7.02 5.69 19.63
CA PRO A 352 6.54 5.82 21.01
C PRO A 352 7.37 6.87 21.75
N VAL A 353 6.91 8.12 21.80
CA VAL A 353 7.66 9.26 22.36
C VAL A 353 6.91 9.93 23.51
N SER A 354 7.64 10.53 24.46
CA SER A 354 7.04 11.45 25.45
C SER A 354 6.73 12.82 24.82
N GLU A 355 5.97 13.66 25.52
CA GLU A 355 5.71 15.05 25.10
C GLU A 355 7.01 15.83 24.87
N THR A 356 7.99 15.75 25.78
CA THR A 356 9.29 16.42 25.61
C THR A 356 10.06 15.92 24.38
N GLU A 357 10.01 14.61 24.10
CA GLU A 357 10.62 14.05 22.89
C GLU A 357 9.90 14.54 21.62
N LEU A 358 8.59 14.74 21.69
CA LEU A 358 7.77 15.24 20.59
C LEU A 358 8.06 16.71 20.28
N GLU A 359 8.24 17.55 21.30
CA GLU A 359 8.66 18.96 21.17
C GLU A 359 10.02 19.06 20.48
N GLU A 360 11.00 18.27 20.93
CA GLU A 360 12.33 18.21 20.32
C GLU A 360 12.28 17.74 18.86
N LEU A 361 11.41 16.76 18.56
CA LEU A 361 11.21 16.31 17.19
C LEU A 361 10.56 17.40 16.32
N ALA A 362 9.64 18.20 16.87
CA ALA A 362 9.05 19.34 16.16
C ALA A 362 10.12 20.39 15.80
N ILE A 363 11.11 20.63 16.68
CA ILE A 363 12.25 21.50 16.38
C ILE A 363 13.11 20.93 15.24
N ILE A 364 13.31 19.61 15.21
CA ILE A 364 14.12 18.94 14.18
C ILE A 364 13.42 18.98 12.81
N LEU A 365 12.13 18.63 12.76
CA LEU A 365 11.36 18.47 11.53
C LEU A 365 10.77 19.79 11.02
N GLY A 366 10.52 20.75 11.91
CA GLY A 366 9.82 22.02 11.69
C GLY A 366 8.46 22.04 12.40
N GLU A 367 8.15 23.16 13.06
CA GLU A 367 6.84 23.39 13.72
C GLU A 367 5.69 23.21 12.71
N GLY A 368 4.65 22.47 13.09
CA GLY A 368 3.51 22.13 12.22
C GLY A 368 3.65 20.86 11.39
N ARG A 369 4.80 20.15 11.44
CA ARG A 369 4.97 18.83 10.80
C ARG A 369 4.77 17.65 11.74
N VAL A 370 4.80 17.91 13.04
CA VAL A 370 4.51 16.94 14.09
C VAL A 370 3.13 17.27 14.65
N ASN A 371 2.20 16.30 14.62
CA ASN A 371 0.87 16.48 15.19
C ASN A 371 0.94 16.13 16.69
N PRO A 372 0.81 17.11 17.61
CA PRO A 372 0.86 16.84 19.04
C PRO A 372 -0.34 16.05 19.53
N SER A 373 -1.47 16.21 18.85
CA SER A 373 -2.73 15.51 19.08
C SER A 373 -2.87 14.35 18.09
N TRP A 374 -1.99 13.35 18.12
CA TRP A 374 -2.15 12.09 17.37
C TRP A 374 -3.45 11.37 17.73
N THR A 375 -4.56 11.89 17.21
CA THR A 375 -5.81 11.19 17.06
C THR A 375 -5.84 10.71 15.62
N VAL A 376 -6.13 9.43 15.44
CA VAL A 376 -6.45 8.77 14.16
C VAL A 376 -7.07 9.78 13.20
N PRO A 377 -6.58 9.91 11.95
CA PRO A 377 -7.13 10.88 11.00
C PRO A 377 -8.66 10.76 11.01
N PRO A 378 -9.38 11.88 11.12
CA PRO A 378 -10.84 11.84 11.21
C PRO A 378 -11.37 11.03 10.04
N SER A 379 -12.27 10.09 10.33
CA SER A 379 -12.98 9.33 9.31
C SER A 379 -13.43 10.28 8.20
N MET A 380 -13.10 9.96 6.93
CA MET A 380 -13.60 10.75 5.80
C MET A 380 -15.09 10.99 5.99
N LYS A 381 -15.47 12.26 6.12
CA LYS A 381 -16.88 12.65 6.08
C LYS A 381 -17.30 12.46 4.63
N TYR A 382 -18.05 11.39 4.38
CA TYR A 382 -18.69 11.11 3.09
C TYR A 382 -19.99 11.87 2.95
#